data_AF-A0A3C1HYL6-F1
#
_entry.id   AF-A0A3C1HYL6-F1
#
_cell.length_a   1.000
_cell.length_b   1.000
_cell.length_c   1.000
_cell.angle_alpha   90.00
_cell.angle_beta   90.00
_cell.angle_gamma   90.00
#
_symmetry.space_group_name_H-M   'P 1'
#
loop_
_entity.id
_entity.type
_entity.pdbx_description
1 polymer ?
#
loop_
_entity_poly.entity_id
_entity_poly.type
_entity_poly.pdbx_seq_one_letter_code
_entity_poly.pdbx_strand_id
1 'polypeptide(L)'
;MSKDYVEIDGKEIRVFQICESDAVAAEREEDAVKWYQKLTGLEDDELYAPEDIEIVDPEKEVLNGEDTKETIKVREIVKEYWTGEPFIAVTEYY
;
A
#
# COMPACT_ATOMS: atom_id res chain seq x y z
N MET A 1 6.74 -17.20 10.55
CA MET A 1 6.95 -16.17 9.52
C MET A 1 5.59 -15.65 9.15
N SER A 2 5.29 -14.40 9.46
CA SER A 2 4.10 -13.73 8.92
C SER A 2 4.31 -13.57 7.41
N LYS A 3 3.26 -13.75 6.62
CA LYS A 3 3.31 -13.53 5.18
C LYS A 3 3.38 -12.01 4.94
N ASP A 4 4.20 -11.58 4.00
CA ASP A 4 4.28 -10.19 3.50
C ASP A 4 3.12 -9.81 2.56
N TYR A 5 2.15 -10.70 2.37
CA TYR A 5 1.03 -10.51 1.45
C TYR A 5 -0.32 -10.96 2.04
N VAL A 6 -1.39 -10.46 1.43
CA VAL A 6 -2.77 -10.83 1.67
C VAL A 6 -3.29 -11.62 0.47
N GLU A 7 -3.81 -12.83 0.70
CA GLU A 7 -4.39 -13.64 -0.38
C GLU A 7 -5.87 -13.28 -0.58
N ILE A 8 -6.25 -12.88 -1.80
CA ILE A 8 -7.62 -12.54 -2.21
C ILE A 8 -7.90 -13.20 -3.56
N ASP A 9 -8.94 -14.04 -3.64
CA ASP A 9 -9.35 -14.77 -4.85
C ASP A 9 -8.20 -15.51 -5.57
N GLY A 10 -7.26 -16.07 -4.80
CA GLY A 10 -6.09 -16.79 -5.33
C GLY A 10 -4.96 -15.89 -5.83
N LYS A 11 -5.03 -14.59 -5.57
CA LYS A 11 -3.98 -13.61 -5.88
C LYS A 11 -3.28 -13.14 -4.62
N GLU A 12 -1.97 -12.90 -4.72
CA GLU A 12 -1.17 -12.34 -3.63
C GLU A 12 -1.12 -10.82 -3.76
N ILE A 13 -1.73 -10.11 -2.81
CA ILE A 13 -1.75 -8.64 -2.77
C ILE A 13 -0.75 -8.18 -1.71
N ARG A 14 0.17 -7.30 -2.10
CA ARG A 14 1.19 -6.70 -1.24
C ARG A 14 0.95 -5.20 -1.14
N VAL A 15 1.42 -4.58 -0.08
CA VAL A 15 1.37 -3.13 0.12
C VAL A 15 2.78 -2.59 0.02
N PHE A 16 3.03 -1.78 -1.01
CA PHE A 16 4.35 -1.24 -1.34
C PHE A 16 4.44 0.21 -0.88
N GLN A 17 5.42 0.55 -0.05
CA GLN A 17 5.70 1.93 0.34
C GLN A 17 6.35 2.66 -0.84
N ILE A 18 5.63 3.58 -1.47
CA ILE A 18 6.06 4.22 -2.72
C ILE A 18 6.78 5.56 -2.47
N CYS A 19 6.45 6.22 -1.37
CA CYS A 19 7.12 7.45 -0.92
C CYS A 19 7.05 7.55 0.61
N GLU A 20 7.43 8.69 1.19
CA GLU A 20 7.42 8.88 2.66
C GLU A 20 6.03 8.84 3.28
N SER A 21 5.00 9.20 2.52
CA SER A 21 3.63 9.31 3.03
C SER A 21 2.76 8.13 2.62
N ASP A 22 2.94 7.58 1.42
CA ASP A 22 1.93 6.69 0.83
C ASP A 22 2.44 5.28 0.53
N ALA A 23 1.58 4.30 0.84
CA ALA A 23 1.76 2.90 0.50
C ALA A 23 0.57 2.37 -0.32
N VAL A 24 0.87 1.66 -1.41
CA VAL A 24 -0.10 1.22 -2.41
C VAL A 24 -0.25 -0.30 -2.38
N ALA A 25 -1.49 -0.78 -2.28
CA ALA A 25 -1.81 -2.19 -2.46
C ALA A 25 -1.78 -2.57 -3.95
N ALA A 26 -1.04 -3.62 -4.32
CA ALA A 26 -1.01 -4.16 -5.67
C ALA A 26 -0.56 -5.64 -5.70
N GLU A 27 -0.76 -6.32 -6.84
CA GLU A 27 -0.21 -7.66 -7.07
C GLU A 27 1.31 -7.64 -7.29
N ARG A 28 1.83 -6.53 -7.84
CA ARG A 28 3.25 -6.32 -8.17
C ARG A 28 3.66 -4.89 -7.89
N GLU A 29 4.93 -4.72 -7.55
CA GLU A 29 5.55 -3.41 -7.30
C GLU A 29 5.43 -2.48 -8.50
N GLU A 30 5.75 -2.97 -9.71
CA GLU A 30 5.65 -2.19 -10.94
C GLU A 30 4.23 -1.65 -11.19
N ASP A 31 3.20 -2.41 -10.80
CA ASP A 31 1.80 -2.01 -10.97
C ASP A 31 1.43 -0.94 -9.94
N ALA A 32 1.95 -1.02 -8.71
CA ALA A 32 1.78 0.00 -7.68
C ALA A 32 2.39 1.34 -8.11
N VAL A 33 3.66 1.33 -8.57
CA VAL A 33 4.37 2.54 -9.01
C VAL A 33 3.67 3.18 -10.22
N LYS A 34 3.38 2.40 -11.27
CA LYS A 34 2.71 2.92 -12.47
C LYS A 34 1.33 3.48 -12.16
N TRP A 35 0.58 2.82 -11.28
CA TRP A 35 -0.73 3.31 -10.86
C TRP A 35 -0.62 4.62 -10.08
N TYR A 36 0.33 4.70 -9.15
CA TYR A 36 0.56 5.89 -8.33
C TYR A 36 1.01 7.09 -9.17
N GLN A 37 1.97 6.91 -10.08
CA GLN A 37 2.40 7.92 -11.04
C GLN A 37 1.23 8.44 -11.89
N LYS A 38 0.36 7.54 -12.36
CA LYS A 38 -0.81 7.91 -13.14
C LYS A 38 -1.85 8.68 -12.30
N LEU A 39 -1.98 8.37 -11.01
CA LEU A 39 -2.90 9.04 -10.09
C LEU A 39 -2.43 10.46 -9.76
N THR A 40 -1.16 10.63 -9.40
CA THR A 40 -0.61 11.89 -8.89
C THR A 40 -0.01 12.78 -9.97
N GLY A 41 0.41 12.20 -11.09
CA GLY A 41 1.16 12.89 -12.14
C GLY A 41 2.62 13.16 -11.78
N LEU A 42 3.12 12.56 -10.69
CA LEU A 42 4.52 12.69 -10.25
C LEU A 42 5.47 11.97 -11.20
N GLU A 43 6.66 12.54 -11.33
CA GLU A 43 7.79 11.93 -12.05
C GLU A 43 8.57 10.98 -11.12
N ASP A 44 9.44 10.16 -11.71
CA ASP A 44 10.16 9.08 -11.01
C ASP A 44 11.07 9.60 -9.88
N ASP A 45 11.56 10.83 -9.97
CA ASP A 45 12.46 11.43 -8.98
C ASP A 45 11.79 11.84 -7.66
N GLU A 46 10.46 11.89 -7.64
CA GLU A 46 9.66 12.19 -6.43
C GLU A 46 9.21 10.90 -5.70
N LEU A 47 9.47 9.72 -6.28
CA LEU A 47 9.15 8.42 -5.71
C LEU A 47 10.41 7.74 -5.17
N TYR A 48 10.22 6.76 -4.30
CA TYR A 48 11.32 5.88 -3.92
C TYR A 48 11.83 5.10 -5.12
N ALA A 49 13.16 4.99 -5.21
CA ALA A 49 13.77 4.11 -6.19
C ALA A 49 13.30 2.67 -5.95
N PRO A 50 13.25 1.81 -6.98
CA PRO A 50 12.78 0.43 -6.81
C PRO A 50 13.53 -0.37 -5.73
N GLU A 51 14.80 -0.04 -5.47
CA GLU A 51 15.60 -0.67 -4.41
C GLU A 51 15.24 -0.21 -2.99
N ASP A 52 14.58 0.94 -2.87
CA ASP A 52 14.13 1.54 -1.61
C ASP A 52 12.64 1.27 -1.32
N ILE A 53 11.90 0.66 -2.26
CA ILE A 53 10.50 0.28 -2.04
C ILE A 53 10.44 -0.90 -1.07
N GLU A 54 9.82 -0.69 0.08
CA GLU A 54 9.60 -1.72 1.08
C GLU A 54 8.16 -2.25 1.06
N ILE A 55 7.99 -3.52 1.44
CA ILE A 55 6.67 -4.11 1.66
C ILE A 55 6.22 -3.83 3.08
N VAL A 56 5.09 -3.18 3.24
CA VAL A 56 4.46 -2.93 4.53
C VAL A 56 3.92 -4.24 5.10
N ASP A 57 4.30 -4.55 6.34
CA ASP A 57 3.84 -5.74 7.05
C ASP A 57 2.29 -5.75 7.12
N PRO A 58 1.61 -6.79 6.59
CA PRO A 58 0.14 -6.89 6.67
C PRO A 58 -0.42 -6.88 8.11
N GLU A 59 0.41 -7.23 9.10
CA GLU A 59 0.02 -7.19 10.51
C GLU A 59 0.33 -5.83 11.19
N LYS A 60 0.94 -4.86 10.48
CA LYS A 60 1.12 -3.47 10.95
C LYS A 60 -0.26 -2.85 11.21
N GLU A 61 -0.38 -2.18 12.34
CA GLU A 61 -1.54 -1.35 12.68
C GLU A 61 -1.30 0.09 12.24
N VAL A 62 -2.27 0.66 11.52
CA VAL A 62 -2.27 2.05 11.04
C VAL A 62 -3.54 2.75 11.50
N LEU A 63 -3.57 4.08 11.50
CA LEU A 63 -4.77 4.83 11.88
C LEU A 63 -5.91 4.59 10.88
N ASN A 64 -7.11 4.34 11.39
CA ASN A 64 -8.31 4.10 10.59
C ASN A 64 -9.01 5.41 10.16
N GLY A 65 -8.21 6.38 9.71
CA GLY A 65 -8.67 7.72 9.32
C GLY A 65 -8.08 8.85 10.18
N GLU A 66 -8.16 10.07 9.65
CA GLU A 66 -7.48 11.26 10.20
C GLU A 66 -8.06 11.74 11.54
N ASP A 67 -9.37 11.57 11.76
CA ASP A 67 -10.08 12.06 12.96
C ASP A 67 -10.28 11.00 14.05
N THR A 68 -9.77 9.77 13.86
CA THR A 68 -9.94 8.68 14.83
C THR A 68 -8.63 8.27 15.49
N LYS A 69 -8.74 7.73 16.70
CA LYS A 69 -7.64 7.04 17.39
C LYS A 69 -7.69 5.53 17.20
N GLU A 70 -8.68 5.04 16.45
CA GLU A 70 -8.82 3.63 16.15
C GLU A 70 -7.75 3.22 15.15
N THR A 71 -7.14 2.07 15.42
CA THR A 71 -6.19 1.45 14.52
C THR A 71 -6.87 0.32 13.75
N ILE A 72 -6.39 0.08 12.54
CA ILE A 72 -6.79 -1.03 11.69
C ILE A 72 -5.53 -1.71 11.14
N LYS A 73 -5.57 -3.04 10.98
CA LYS A 73 -4.46 -3.76 10.35
C LYS A 73 -4.46 -3.53 8.85
N VAL A 74 -3.28 -3.37 8.26
CA VAL A 74 -3.11 -3.26 6.81
C VAL A 74 -3.80 -4.42 6.08
N ARG A 75 -3.72 -5.64 6.63
CA ARG A 75 -4.43 -6.80 6.10
C ARG A 75 -5.94 -6.60 5.95
N GLU A 76 -6.58 -5.98 6.93
CA GLU A 76 -8.03 -5.79 6.92
C GLU A 76 -8.41 -4.69 5.91
N ILE A 77 -7.59 -3.63 5.79
CA ILE A 77 -7.74 -2.63 4.73
C ILE A 77 -7.70 -3.29 3.36
N VAL A 78 -6.68 -4.11 3.08
CA VAL A 78 -6.54 -4.78 1.77
C VAL A 78 -7.73 -5.68 1.47
N LYS A 79 -8.23 -6.45 2.45
CA LYS A 79 -9.42 -7.29 2.24
C LYS A 79 -10.70 -6.50 2.00
N GLU A 80 -10.85 -5.35 2.66
CA GLU A 80 -12.07 -4.54 2.59
C GLU A 80 -12.15 -3.73 1.29
N TYR A 81 -11.01 -3.18 0.84
CA TYR A 81 -10.98 -2.21 -0.28
C TYR A 81 -10.45 -2.77 -1.59
N TRP A 82 -9.83 -3.96 -1.61
CA TRP A 82 -9.35 -4.53 -2.86
C TRP A 82 -10.50 -4.90 -3.79
N THR A 83 -10.56 -4.22 -4.94
CA THR A 83 -11.58 -4.42 -5.98
C THR A 83 -10.99 -5.01 -7.28
N GLY A 84 -9.73 -5.44 -7.25
CA GLY A 84 -8.99 -5.93 -8.41
C GLY A 84 -8.11 -4.87 -9.08
N GLU A 85 -8.07 -3.65 -8.55
CA GLU A 85 -7.22 -2.55 -9.01
C GLU A 85 -6.36 -2.02 -7.85
N PRO A 86 -5.14 -1.49 -8.12
CA PRO A 86 -4.31 -0.88 -7.09
C PRO A 86 -4.99 0.32 -6.41
N PHE A 87 -4.65 0.54 -5.14
CA PHE A 87 -5.16 1.67 -4.36
C PHE A 87 -4.20 2.07 -3.23
N ILE A 88 -4.30 3.29 -2.72
CA ILE A 88 -3.53 3.75 -1.54
C ILE A 88 -4.12 3.07 -0.29
N ALA A 89 -3.38 2.16 0.32
CA ALA A 89 -3.80 1.42 1.50
C ALA A 89 -3.37 2.09 2.81
N VAL A 90 -2.26 2.82 2.80
CA VAL A 90 -1.77 3.57 3.95
C VAL A 90 -1.35 4.94 3.47
N THR A 91 -1.76 5.96 4.21
CA THR A 91 -1.27 7.33 4.07
C THR A 91 -0.91 7.85 5.45
N GLU A 92 0.33 8.31 5.64
CA GLU A 92 0.85 8.84 6.90
C GLU A 92 1.00 10.37 6.77
N TYR A 93 0.23 11.12 7.55
CA TYR A 93 0.36 12.57 7.70
C TYR A 93 1.21 12.87 8.94
N TYR A 94 2.38 13.49 8.76
CA TYR A 94 3.25 13.95 9.84
C TYR A 94 2.83 15.32 10.41
#